data_AF-A0A838TKX9-F1
#
_entry.id   AF-A0A838TKX9-F1
#
_cell.length_a   1.000
_cell.length_b   1.000
_cell.length_c   1.000
_cell.angle_alpha   90.00
_cell.angle_beta   90.00
_cell.angle_gamma   90.00
#
_symmetry.space_group_name_H-M   'P 1'
#
loop_
_entity.id
_entity.type
_entity.pdbx_description
1 polymer ?
#
loop_
_entity_poly.entity_id
_entity_poly.type
_entity_poly.pdbx_seq_one_letter_code
_entity_poly.pdbx_strand_id
1 'polypeptide(L)'
;PRLIIPQPPDQSSEVEKKEIILLNTLNEKIELLEKNGIDHLVVVPFTKQFSELSAEKYIQEFLSGTFHPHTIIIGYDHHFGNERKGNYKLLEAHAEKFNFQVKEIPEHVLNEVTISSTKIRKALLDCDLETANKFLGYDYFFEGRVVKGEKIGRELGYPTANLEVQDKNKLVPGDGIYVVTAILIGQKNDQLKGMMSIGVRPTIDNSKRTIEVNIFDFDKDIYGQTVRVYVKKYLREEKKFSGLEELKAAIAIDKINALEYFLSI
;
A
#
# COMPACT_ATOMS: atom_id res chain seq x y z
N PRO A 1 20.98 -2.44 8.92
CA PRO A 1 20.32 -3.77 9.07
C PRO A 1 19.92 -4.35 7.71
N ARG A 2 19.99 -5.69 7.56
CA ARG A 2 19.45 -6.38 6.39
C ARG A 2 18.07 -6.95 6.72
N LEU A 3 17.09 -6.70 5.86
CA LEU A 3 15.76 -7.32 5.97
C LEU A 3 15.59 -8.32 4.83
N ILE A 4 15.22 -9.56 5.17
CA ILE A 4 14.92 -10.61 4.20
C ILE A 4 13.40 -10.77 4.16
N ILE A 5 12.81 -10.60 2.97
CA ILE A 5 11.38 -10.84 2.78
C ILE A 5 11.17 -11.92 1.71
N PRO A 6 10.31 -12.92 1.95
CA PRO A 6 9.84 -13.77 0.89
C PRO A 6 8.92 -12.96 -0.03
N GLN A 7 9.17 -13.03 -1.33
CA GLN A 7 8.22 -12.59 -2.33
C GLN A 7 7.26 -13.75 -2.57
N PRO A 8 5.93 -13.55 -2.42
CA PRO A 8 4.98 -14.58 -2.81
C PRO A 8 5.23 -14.95 -4.28
N PRO A 9 5.06 -16.23 -4.66
CA PRO A 9 5.31 -16.66 -6.02
C PRO A 9 4.49 -15.81 -7.00
N ASP A 10 5.08 -15.52 -8.16
CA ASP A 10 4.40 -14.77 -9.21
C ASP A 10 3.05 -15.42 -9.50
N GLN A 11 1.98 -14.62 -9.43
CA GLN A 11 0.59 -15.10 -9.52
C GLN A 11 0.22 -15.51 -10.95
N SER A 12 1.18 -15.55 -11.87
CA SER A 12 1.06 -16.04 -13.24
C SER A 12 0.89 -17.57 -13.34
N SER A 13 1.02 -18.33 -12.24
CA SER A 13 0.79 -19.78 -12.21
C SER A 13 -0.63 -20.15 -11.77
N GLU A 14 -1.33 -20.92 -12.63
CA GLU A 14 -2.75 -21.34 -12.68
C GLU A 14 -3.38 -22.04 -11.45
N VAL A 15 -2.93 -21.81 -10.22
CA VAL A 15 -3.62 -22.36 -9.04
C VAL A 15 -4.54 -21.29 -8.47
N GLU A 16 -5.86 -21.51 -8.60
CA GLU A 16 -6.94 -20.76 -7.95
C GLU A 16 -6.53 -20.28 -6.55
N LYS A 17 -6.18 -19.00 -6.42
CA LYS A 17 -5.73 -18.40 -5.17
C LYS A 17 -6.41 -17.05 -4.99
N LYS A 18 -6.99 -16.85 -3.80
CA LYS A 18 -7.49 -15.55 -3.31
C LYS A 18 -6.59 -14.42 -3.80
N GLU A 19 -7.13 -13.49 -4.59
CA GLU A 19 -6.41 -12.28 -4.99
C GLU A 19 -5.87 -11.58 -3.73
N ILE A 20 -4.55 -11.54 -3.61
CA ILE A 20 -3.91 -10.90 -2.45
C ILE A 20 -3.89 -9.40 -2.73
N ILE A 21 -4.78 -8.68 -2.07
CA ILE A 21 -4.75 -7.22 -2.10
C ILE A 21 -3.52 -6.71 -1.31
N LEU A 22 -2.65 -5.94 -1.95
CA LEU A 22 -1.41 -5.40 -1.43
C LEU A 22 -1.64 -4.02 -0.80
N LEU A 23 -1.22 -3.84 0.46
CA LEU A 23 -1.18 -2.50 1.07
C LEU A 23 -0.15 -1.61 0.37
N ASN A 24 1.01 -2.19 0.05
CA ASN A 24 2.09 -1.54 -0.70
C ASN A 24 2.56 -2.44 -1.84
N THR A 25 2.86 -1.83 -2.99
CA THR A 25 3.67 -2.49 -4.02
C THR A 25 5.09 -2.74 -3.49
N LEU A 26 5.88 -3.54 -4.20
CA LEU A 26 7.27 -3.78 -3.80
C LEU A 26 8.09 -2.48 -3.76
N ASN A 27 7.92 -1.60 -4.76
CA ASN A 27 8.64 -0.33 -4.84
C ASN A 27 8.27 0.61 -3.68
N GLU A 28 6.99 0.71 -3.35
CA GLU A 28 6.53 1.52 -2.21
C GLU A 28 7.05 0.96 -0.89
N LYS A 29 7.11 -0.38 -0.75
CA LYS A 29 7.69 -1.04 0.43
C LYS A 29 9.17 -0.75 0.56
N ILE A 30 9.93 -0.79 -0.54
CA ILE A 30 11.35 -0.44 -0.56
C ILE A 30 11.55 0.98 -0.04
N GLU A 31 10.80 1.95 -0.55
CA GLU A 31 10.90 3.35 -0.12
C GLU A 31 10.55 3.53 1.37
N LEU A 32 9.50 2.86 1.85
CA LEU A 32 9.11 2.93 3.26
C LEU A 32 10.17 2.33 4.18
N LEU A 33 10.79 1.21 3.79
CA LEU A 33 11.85 0.56 4.57
C LEU A 33 13.14 1.38 4.58
N GLU A 34 13.51 1.96 3.45
CA GLU A 34 14.66 2.86 3.33
C GLU A 34 14.52 4.07 4.28
N LYS A 35 13.34 4.70 4.31
CA LYS A 35 13.03 5.79 5.25
C LYS A 35 13.13 5.40 6.73
N ASN A 36 13.01 4.11 7.04
CA ASN A 36 13.14 3.56 8.40
C ASN A 36 14.55 3.00 8.69
N GLY A 37 15.55 3.29 7.86
CA GLY A 37 16.95 2.93 8.11
C GLY A 37 17.30 1.47 7.80
N ILE A 38 16.54 0.82 6.92
CA ILE A 38 16.94 -0.48 6.35
C ILE A 38 17.94 -0.26 5.21
N ASP A 39 19.20 -0.63 5.44
CA ASP A 39 20.28 -0.43 4.47
C ASP A 39 20.18 -1.38 3.26
N HIS A 40 19.71 -2.61 3.49
CA HIS A 40 19.62 -3.63 2.46
C HIS A 40 18.35 -4.45 2.60
N LEU A 41 17.55 -4.48 1.53
CA LEU A 41 16.42 -5.38 1.38
C LEU A 41 16.80 -6.54 0.47
N VAL A 42 16.59 -7.76 0.95
CA VAL A 42 16.75 -8.98 0.14
C VAL A 42 15.37 -9.54 -0.12
N VAL A 43 14.97 -9.50 -1.40
CA VAL A 43 13.70 -10.04 -1.87
C VAL A 43 13.95 -11.44 -2.41
N VAL A 44 13.34 -12.45 -1.78
CA VAL A 44 13.61 -13.87 -2.09
C VAL A 44 12.41 -14.45 -2.82
N PRO A 45 12.53 -14.86 -4.09
CA PRO A 45 11.45 -15.55 -4.79
C PRO A 45 11.11 -16.86 -4.10
N PHE A 46 9.86 -17.06 -3.72
CA PHE A 46 9.42 -18.31 -3.09
C PHE A 46 9.18 -19.41 -4.14
N THR A 47 10.27 -19.94 -4.68
CA THR A 47 10.25 -21.02 -5.68
C THR A 47 9.93 -22.37 -5.04
N LYS A 48 9.51 -23.35 -5.86
CA LYS A 48 9.33 -24.74 -5.40
C LYS A 48 10.61 -25.28 -4.73
N GLN A 49 11.76 -25.07 -5.37
CA GLN A 49 13.06 -25.47 -4.82
C GLN A 49 13.33 -24.82 -3.46
N PHE A 50 13.02 -23.53 -3.31
CA PHE A 50 13.19 -22.83 -2.03
C PHE A 50 12.24 -23.37 -0.95
N SER A 51 10.99 -23.68 -1.32
CA SER A 51 9.98 -24.23 -0.40
C SER A 51 10.30 -25.65 0.10
N GLU A 52 11.07 -26.42 -0.67
CA GLU A 52 11.46 -27.80 -0.35
C GLU A 52 12.72 -27.89 0.53
N LEU A 53 13.42 -26.77 0.76
CA LEU A 53 14.59 -26.74 1.64
C LEU A 53 14.23 -27.17 3.06
N SER A 54 14.95 -28.15 3.62
CA SER A 54 14.80 -28.48 5.04
C SER A 54 15.16 -27.28 5.90
N ALA A 55 14.67 -27.25 7.14
CA ALA A 55 14.94 -26.14 8.05
C ALA A 55 16.45 -26.02 8.36
N GLU A 56 17.18 -27.14 8.44
CA GLU A 56 18.63 -27.17 8.64
C GLU A 56 19.37 -26.63 7.42
N LYS A 57 18.99 -27.04 6.19
CA LYS A 57 19.57 -26.51 4.95
C LYS A 57 19.28 -25.02 4.80
N TYR A 58 18.09 -24.57 5.18
CA TYR A 58 17.74 -23.16 5.22
C TYR A 58 18.68 -22.37 6.13
N ILE A 59 19.00 -22.88 7.32
CA ILE A 59 19.96 -22.22 8.24
C ILE A 59 21.37 -22.25 7.65
N GLN A 60 21.83 -23.42 7.20
CA GLN A 60 23.21 -23.63 6.77
C GLN A 60 23.53 -22.94 5.44
N GLU A 61 22.76 -23.25 4.40
CA GLU A 61 23.06 -22.84 3.02
C GLU A 61 22.54 -21.43 2.76
N PHE A 62 21.29 -21.15 3.16
CA PHE A 62 20.65 -19.88 2.87
C PHE A 62 21.01 -18.79 3.88
N LEU A 63 20.75 -18.97 5.18
CA LEU A 63 21.04 -17.92 6.16
C LEU A 63 22.53 -17.71 6.39
N SER A 64 23.21 -18.74 6.91
CA SER A 64 24.63 -18.65 7.28
C SER A 64 25.52 -18.55 6.04
N GLY A 65 25.35 -19.45 5.07
CA GLY A 65 26.20 -19.54 3.90
C GLY A 65 26.08 -18.36 2.92
N THR A 66 24.93 -17.69 2.88
CA THR A 66 24.75 -16.53 2.00
C THR A 66 24.98 -15.20 2.73
N PHE A 67 24.38 -15.01 3.91
CA PHE A 67 24.35 -13.69 4.56
C PHE A 67 25.36 -13.50 5.68
N HIS A 68 25.89 -14.58 6.24
CA HIS A 68 26.84 -14.57 7.37
C HIS A 68 26.39 -13.61 8.50
N PRO A 69 25.17 -13.79 9.05
CA PRO A 69 24.62 -12.84 10.00
C PRO A 69 25.33 -12.91 11.35
N HIS A 70 25.66 -11.76 11.94
CA HIS A 70 26.05 -11.69 13.35
C HIS A 70 24.84 -11.90 14.28
N THR A 71 23.67 -11.39 13.89
CA THR A 71 22.43 -11.49 14.67
C THR A 71 21.24 -11.69 13.74
N ILE A 72 20.37 -12.64 14.11
CA ILE A 72 19.11 -12.93 13.46
C ILE A 72 17.99 -12.50 14.39
N ILE A 73 17.05 -11.69 13.90
CA ILE A 73 15.88 -11.24 14.64
C ILE A 73 14.64 -11.79 13.95
N ILE A 74 13.78 -12.49 14.69
CA ILE A 74 12.54 -13.08 14.17
C ILE A 74 11.35 -12.80 15.10
N GLY A 75 10.14 -12.81 14.56
CA GLY A 75 8.91 -12.77 15.37
C GLY A 75 8.62 -14.12 16.02
N TYR A 76 7.85 -14.12 17.11
CA TYR A 76 7.45 -15.33 17.86
C TYR A 76 6.73 -16.39 17.02
N ASP A 77 6.02 -15.98 15.96
CA ASP A 77 5.25 -16.86 15.08
C ASP A 77 6.01 -17.21 13.79
N HIS A 78 7.29 -16.83 13.69
CA HIS A 78 8.10 -17.03 12.51
C HIS A 78 8.46 -18.52 12.33
N HIS A 79 8.08 -19.06 11.17
CA HIS A 79 8.43 -20.42 10.78
C HIS A 79 9.08 -20.42 9.39
N PHE A 80 10.02 -21.35 9.18
CA PHE A 80 10.78 -21.46 7.94
C PHE A 80 11.11 -22.93 7.61
N GLY A 81 11.66 -23.15 6.41
CA GLY A 81 11.92 -24.48 5.89
C GLY A 81 10.66 -25.27 5.52
N ASN A 82 10.89 -26.42 4.91
CA ASN A 82 9.85 -27.30 4.42
C ASN A 82 8.89 -27.70 5.55
N GLU A 83 7.59 -27.70 5.24
CA GLU A 83 6.50 -27.98 6.18
C GLU A 83 6.53 -27.10 7.44
N ARG A 84 7.14 -25.90 7.39
CA ARG A 84 7.24 -24.96 8.53
C ARG A 84 7.93 -25.57 9.75
N LYS A 85 8.86 -26.51 9.56
CA LYS A 85 9.54 -27.23 10.66
C LYS A 85 10.57 -26.38 11.41
N GLY A 86 11.07 -25.32 10.79
CA GLY A 86 12.01 -24.39 11.40
C GLY A 86 11.31 -23.34 12.26
N ASN A 87 11.89 -23.02 13.41
CA ASN A 87 11.40 -22.03 14.38
C ASN A 87 12.58 -21.42 15.16
N TYR A 88 12.28 -20.55 16.14
CA TYR A 88 13.29 -19.94 17.02
C TYR A 88 14.22 -20.96 17.69
N LYS A 89 13.66 -22.02 18.29
CA LYS A 89 14.45 -23.04 19.00
C LYS A 89 15.46 -23.73 18.09
N LEU A 90 15.08 -23.97 16.83
CA LEU A 90 15.99 -24.56 15.85
C LEU A 90 17.13 -23.61 15.50
N LEU A 91 16.86 -22.31 15.34
CA LEU A 91 17.91 -21.30 15.14
C LEU A 91 18.84 -21.23 16.35
N GLU A 92 18.29 -21.19 17.56
CA GLU A 92 19.04 -21.15 18.81
C GLU A 92 19.96 -22.37 18.96
N ALA A 93 19.48 -23.58 18.66
CA ALA A 93 20.28 -24.80 18.68
C ALA A 93 21.44 -24.80 17.67
N HIS A 94 21.37 -23.96 16.63
CA HIS A 94 22.40 -23.83 15.60
C HIS A 94 23.25 -22.55 15.74
N ALA A 95 22.95 -21.70 16.71
CA ALA A 95 23.58 -20.39 16.92
C ALA A 95 25.09 -20.51 17.16
N GLU A 96 25.50 -21.39 18.09
CA GLU A 96 26.92 -21.62 18.38
C GLU A 96 27.66 -22.21 17.16
N LYS A 97 27.04 -23.18 16.49
CA LYS A 97 27.65 -23.88 15.34
C LYS A 97 27.98 -22.93 14.18
N PHE A 98 27.12 -21.95 13.93
CA PHE A 98 27.28 -21.00 12.82
C PHE A 98 27.67 -19.59 13.26
N ASN A 99 28.00 -19.41 14.54
CA ASN A 99 28.49 -18.16 15.11
C ASN A 99 27.57 -16.94 14.87
N PHE A 100 26.26 -17.11 15.11
CA PHE A 100 25.28 -16.04 15.10
C PHE A 100 24.53 -15.96 16.43
N GLN A 101 23.95 -14.80 16.73
CA GLN A 101 22.98 -14.62 17.81
C GLN A 101 21.55 -14.69 17.27
N VAL A 102 20.61 -15.17 18.09
CA VAL A 102 19.18 -15.15 17.75
C VAL A 102 18.46 -14.30 18.78
N LYS A 103 17.57 -13.43 18.31
CA LYS A 103 16.65 -12.65 19.16
C LYS A 103 15.23 -12.87 18.68
N GLU A 104 14.34 -13.21 19.59
CA GLU A 104 12.91 -13.28 19.33
C GLU A 104 12.24 -11.96 19.72
N ILE A 105 11.37 -11.45 18.87
CA ILE A 105 10.45 -10.36 19.19
C ILE A 105 9.23 -11.00 19.86
N PRO A 106 8.98 -10.74 21.17
CA PRO A 106 7.91 -11.41 21.90
C PRO A 106 6.51 -11.12 21.35
N GLU A 107 5.61 -12.07 21.54
CA GLU A 107 4.20 -11.94 21.15
C GLU A 107 3.52 -10.69 21.75
N HIS A 108 3.78 -10.34 23.00
CA HIS A 108 3.14 -9.19 23.65
C HIS A 108 3.56 -7.85 23.02
N VAL A 109 4.80 -7.73 22.54
CA VAL A 109 5.24 -6.54 21.77
C VAL A 109 4.48 -6.44 20.45
N LEU A 110 4.10 -7.59 19.87
CA LEU A 110 3.29 -7.67 18.66
C LEU A 110 1.77 -7.63 18.93
N ASN A 111 1.30 -7.88 20.15
CA ASN A 111 -0.12 -7.88 20.52
C ASN A 111 -0.58 -6.57 21.19
N GLU A 112 0.28 -5.90 21.97
CA GLU A 112 0.08 -4.50 22.41
C GLU A 112 -0.12 -3.58 21.19
N VAL A 113 0.49 -3.98 20.08
CA VAL A 113 0.33 -3.42 18.75
C VAL A 113 -0.62 -4.33 17.98
N THR A 114 -1.94 -4.30 18.26
CA THR A 114 -2.96 -5.19 17.64
C THR A 114 -3.19 -4.95 16.13
N ILE A 115 -2.13 -4.57 15.42
CA ILE A 115 -2.01 -4.16 14.04
C ILE A 115 -1.79 -5.41 13.20
N SER A 116 -2.67 -5.64 12.23
CA SER A 116 -2.46 -6.67 11.22
C SER A 116 -2.83 -6.12 9.85
N SER A 117 -2.18 -6.62 8.80
CA SER A 117 -2.49 -6.20 7.43
C SER A 117 -3.97 -6.42 7.08
N THR A 118 -4.63 -7.44 7.66
CA THR A 118 -6.07 -7.68 7.50
C THR A 118 -6.91 -6.54 8.06
N LYS A 119 -6.59 -6.05 9.27
CA LYS A 119 -7.32 -4.93 9.88
C LYS A 119 -7.12 -3.63 9.11
N ILE A 120 -5.88 -3.36 8.67
CA ILE A 120 -5.56 -2.16 7.89
C ILE A 120 -6.32 -2.17 6.56
N ARG A 121 -6.31 -3.30 5.83
CA ARG A 121 -7.09 -3.43 4.59
C ARG A 121 -8.58 -3.18 4.83
N LYS A 122 -9.14 -3.77 5.90
CA LYS A 122 -10.55 -3.57 6.25
C LYS A 122 -10.85 -2.09 6.54
N ALA A 123 -10.04 -1.44 7.36
CA ALA A 123 -10.19 -0.02 7.68
C ALA A 123 -10.15 0.85 6.41
N LEU A 124 -9.20 0.62 5.50
CA LEU A 124 -9.12 1.35 4.23
C LEU A 124 -10.34 1.11 3.31
N LEU A 125 -10.84 -0.12 3.25
CA LEU A 125 -12.04 -0.46 2.46
C LEU A 125 -13.33 0.11 3.07
N ASP A 126 -13.38 0.21 4.40
CA ASP A 126 -14.50 0.81 5.15
C ASP A 126 -14.35 2.35 5.29
N CYS A 127 -13.39 2.95 4.60
CA CYS A 127 -13.09 4.40 4.61
C CYS A 127 -12.63 4.96 5.97
N ASP A 128 -12.27 4.11 6.93
CA ASP A 128 -11.70 4.47 8.23
C ASP A 128 -10.18 4.71 8.12
N LEU A 129 -9.85 5.90 7.61
CA LEU A 129 -8.46 6.33 7.43
C LEU A 129 -7.74 6.62 8.74
N GLU A 130 -8.46 7.02 9.80
CA GLU A 130 -7.86 7.31 11.10
C GLU A 130 -7.26 6.04 11.70
N THR A 131 -8.05 4.96 11.75
CA THR A 131 -7.56 3.66 12.21
C THR A 131 -6.44 3.13 11.30
N ALA A 132 -6.60 3.25 9.98
CA ALA A 132 -5.60 2.77 9.04
C ALA A 132 -4.25 3.49 9.20
N ASN A 133 -4.24 4.82 9.25
CA ASN A 133 -3.01 5.61 9.36
C ASN A 133 -2.36 5.45 10.74
N LYS A 134 -3.17 5.35 11.82
CA LYS A 134 -2.66 5.02 13.16
C LYS A 134 -1.92 3.69 13.18
N PHE A 135 -2.44 2.69 12.46
CA PHE A 135 -1.82 1.37 12.37
C PHE A 135 -0.61 1.33 11.42
N LEU A 136 -0.62 2.11 10.35
CA LEU A 136 0.49 2.18 9.41
C LEU A 136 1.67 3.01 9.95
N GLY A 137 1.40 4.00 10.79
CA GLY A 137 2.38 5.00 11.22
C GLY A 137 2.71 6.03 10.13
N TYR A 138 1.95 6.06 9.03
CA TYR A 138 2.07 7.01 7.94
C TYR A 138 0.73 7.17 7.21
N ASP A 139 0.57 8.26 6.46
CA ASP A 139 -0.62 8.48 5.63
C ASP A 139 -0.65 7.50 4.46
N TYR A 140 -1.72 6.71 4.37
CA TYR A 140 -1.87 5.76 3.27
C TYR A 140 -1.78 6.44 1.91
N PHE A 141 -1.05 5.82 0.98
CA PHE A 141 -0.89 6.34 -0.37
C PHE A 141 -0.88 5.23 -1.42
N PHE A 142 -1.15 5.63 -2.65
CA PHE A 142 -1.03 4.80 -3.83
C PHE A 142 -0.67 5.65 -5.05
N GLU A 143 -0.20 4.99 -6.10
CA GLU A 143 0.17 5.63 -7.36
C GLU A 143 -0.78 5.26 -8.48
N GLY A 144 -1.05 6.23 -9.36
CA GLY A 144 -1.84 6.01 -10.55
C GLY A 144 -1.30 6.82 -11.73
N ARG A 145 -1.35 6.22 -12.92
CA ARG A 145 -1.04 6.91 -14.16
C ARG A 145 -2.24 7.74 -14.58
N VAL A 146 -2.02 9.00 -14.93
CA VAL A 146 -3.09 9.87 -15.44
C VAL A 146 -3.49 9.43 -16.84
N VAL A 147 -4.75 9.05 -16.99
CA VAL A 147 -5.36 8.58 -18.25
C VAL A 147 -6.46 9.54 -18.71
N LYS A 148 -6.88 9.40 -19.97
CA LYS A 148 -8.02 10.16 -20.49
C LYS A 148 -9.32 9.61 -19.88
N GLY A 149 -10.15 10.51 -19.35
CA GLY A 149 -11.52 10.24 -18.95
C GLY A 149 -12.52 11.12 -19.70
N GLU A 150 -13.77 11.15 -19.22
CA GLU A 150 -14.90 11.87 -19.83
C GLU A 150 -14.82 13.41 -19.70
N LYS A 151 -13.88 13.94 -18.91
CA LYS A 151 -13.64 15.38 -18.71
C LYS A 151 -14.84 16.20 -18.19
N ILE A 152 -15.89 15.56 -17.66
CA ILE A 152 -17.08 16.23 -17.09
C ILE A 152 -16.70 17.29 -16.04
N GLY A 153 -15.76 16.98 -15.15
CA GLY A 153 -15.29 17.94 -14.14
C GLY A 153 -14.77 19.24 -14.75
N ARG A 154 -14.08 19.17 -15.90
CA ARG A 154 -13.56 20.35 -16.61
C ARG A 154 -14.67 21.27 -17.09
N GLU A 155 -15.78 20.72 -17.56
CA GLU A 155 -16.96 21.50 -17.99
C GLU A 155 -17.63 22.21 -16.81
N LEU A 156 -17.55 21.63 -15.61
CA LEU A 156 -18.12 22.19 -14.37
C LEU A 156 -17.17 23.18 -13.66
N GLY A 157 -15.96 23.39 -14.16
CA GLY A 157 -14.94 24.26 -13.54
C GLY A 157 -14.03 23.55 -12.51
N TYR A 158 -14.09 22.22 -12.44
CA TYR A 158 -13.32 21.36 -11.53
C TYR A 158 -12.56 20.30 -12.33
N PRO A 159 -11.47 20.66 -13.03
CA PRO A 159 -10.74 19.71 -13.88
C PRO A 159 -10.21 18.53 -13.04
N THR A 160 -10.55 17.31 -13.43
CA THR A 160 -10.11 16.09 -12.77
C THR A 160 -9.10 15.31 -13.63
N ALA A 161 -8.14 14.69 -12.96
CA ALA A 161 -7.24 13.70 -13.53
C ALA A 161 -7.76 12.30 -13.18
N ASN A 162 -8.09 11.50 -14.19
CA ASN A 162 -8.48 10.11 -14.01
C ASN A 162 -7.21 9.27 -13.78
N LEU A 163 -7.17 8.49 -12.70
CA LEU A 163 -6.03 7.67 -12.34
C LEU A 163 -6.29 6.20 -12.67
N GLU A 164 -5.32 5.58 -13.34
CA GLU A 164 -5.23 4.14 -13.54
C GLU A 164 -4.11 3.57 -12.67
N VAL A 165 -4.48 2.74 -11.68
CA VAL A 165 -3.51 2.03 -10.83
C VAL A 165 -2.96 0.85 -11.64
N GLN A 166 -1.64 0.84 -11.86
CA GLN A 166 -1.00 -0.13 -12.75
C GLN A 166 -0.96 -1.54 -12.16
N ASP A 167 -0.70 -1.65 -10.85
CA ASP A 167 -0.74 -2.92 -10.14
C ASP A 167 -2.18 -3.21 -9.70
N LYS A 168 -2.82 -4.20 -10.34
CA LYS A 168 -4.21 -4.59 -10.04
C LYS A 168 -4.40 -5.10 -8.61
N ASN A 169 -3.33 -5.58 -7.98
CA ASN A 169 -3.38 -6.06 -6.61
C ASN A 169 -3.21 -4.92 -5.60
N LYS A 170 -2.80 -3.71 -6.00
CA LYS A 170 -2.65 -2.58 -5.09
C LYS A 170 -4.01 -2.18 -4.51
N LEU A 171 -4.08 -2.10 -3.19
CA LEU A 171 -5.27 -1.62 -2.50
C LEU A 171 -5.51 -0.15 -2.86
N VAL A 172 -6.75 0.14 -3.20
CA VAL A 172 -7.30 1.50 -3.26
C VAL A 172 -8.38 1.56 -2.18
N PRO A 173 -8.47 2.63 -1.36
CA PRO A 173 -9.49 2.79 -0.32
C PRO A 173 -10.90 2.59 -0.86
N GLY A 174 -11.90 2.46 0.01
CA GLY A 174 -13.32 2.33 -0.36
C GLY A 174 -13.87 3.43 -1.29
N ASP A 175 -15.13 3.32 -1.66
CA ASP A 175 -15.77 4.33 -2.51
C ASP A 175 -16.17 5.56 -1.69
N GLY A 176 -16.02 6.75 -2.28
CA GLY A 176 -16.37 8.01 -1.66
C GLY A 176 -15.50 9.19 -2.08
N ILE A 177 -15.68 10.30 -1.37
CA ILE A 177 -14.97 11.55 -1.58
C ILE A 177 -13.95 11.75 -0.47
N TYR A 178 -12.72 12.11 -0.84
CA TYR A 178 -11.58 12.21 0.06
C TYR A 178 -10.85 13.54 -0.10
N VAL A 179 -10.29 14.04 0.99
CA VAL A 179 -9.20 15.03 0.97
C VAL A 179 -7.90 14.31 0.69
N VAL A 180 -7.09 14.84 -0.23
CA VAL A 180 -5.83 14.23 -0.65
C VAL A 180 -4.74 15.26 -0.84
N THR A 181 -3.49 14.82 -0.71
CA THR A 181 -2.35 15.53 -1.33
C THR A 181 -1.78 14.70 -2.45
N ALA A 182 -1.41 15.34 -3.55
CA ALA A 182 -0.86 14.72 -4.75
C ALA A 182 0.60 15.14 -4.96
N ILE A 183 1.43 14.20 -5.42
CA ILE A 183 2.81 14.46 -5.86
C ILE A 183 2.96 13.90 -7.28
N LEU A 184 3.53 14.71 -8.18
CA LEU A 184 3.92 14.26 -9.52
C LEU A 184 5.27 13.55 -9.44
N ILE A 185 5.27 12.25 -9.72
CA ILE A 185 6.48 11.44 -9.67
C ILE A 185 7.49 11.94 -10.73
N GLY A 186 8.73 12.17 -10.31
CA GLY A 186 9.80 12.67 -11.17
C GLY A 186 9.87 14.21 -11.32
N GLN A 187 9.00 14.96 -10.64
CA GLN A 187 9.09 16.43 -10.57
C GLN A 187 9.56 16.90 -9.19
N LYS A 188 9.75 18.21 -9.01
CA LYS A 188 9.97 18.80 -7.68
C LYS A 188 8.85 18.37 -6.74
N ASN A 189 9.22 18.06 -5.51
CA ASN A 189 8.39 17.36 -4.52
C ASN A 189 7.35 18.29 -3.87
N ASP A 190 6.63 19.05 -4.68
CA ASP A 190 5.58 19.94 -4.21
C ASP A 190 4.34 19.09 -3.90
N GLN A 191 3.95 19.05 -2.63
CA GLN A 191 2.70 18.43 -2.23
C GLN A 191 1.55 19.35 -2.63
N LEU A 192 0.82 18.94 -3.67
CA LEU A 192 -0.32 19.66 -4.19
C LEU A 192 -1.57 19.24 -3.41
N LYS A 193 -2.38 20.20 -2.97
CA LYS A 193 -3.64 19.93 -2.26
C LYS A 193 -4.73 19.55 -3.27
N GLY A 194 -5.68 18.72 -2.85
CA GLY A 194 -6.80 18.37 -3.71
C GLY A 194 -7.89 17.57 -2.99
N MET A 195 -8.85 17.15 -3.80
CA MET A 195 -9.85 16.16 -3.42
C MET A 195 -9.90 15.04 -4.44
N MET A 196 -10.34 13.87 -4.01
CA MET A 196 -10.41 12.67 -4.84
C MET A 196 -11.79 12.04 -4.72
N SER A 197 -12.34 11.60 -5.85
CA SER A 197 -13.52 10.75 -5.91
C SER A 197 -13.09 9.34 -6.29
N ILE A 198 -13.53 8.35 -5.53
CA ILE A 198 -13.42 6.93 -5.89
C ILE A 198 -14.84 6.38 -6.00
N GLY A 199 -15.14 5.75 -7.13
CA GLY A 199 -16.51 5.37 -7.40
C GLY A 199 -16.76 4.41 -8.52
N VAL A 200 -18.00 3.96 -8.63
CA VAL A 200 -18.42 3.02 -9.68
C VAL A 200 -19.31 3.70 -10.69
N ARG A 201 -18.84 3.79 -11.93
CA ARG A 201 -19.67 4.25 -13.04
C ARG A 201 -20.46 3.06 -13.62
N PRO A 202 -21.80 3.12 -13.66
CA PRO A 202 -22.57 2.17 -14.44
C PRO A 202 -22.27 2.44 -15.93
N THR A 203 -21.57 1.52 -16.58
CA THR A 203 -21.44 1.54 -18.05
C THR A 203 -22.24 0.39 -18.64
N ILE A 204 -22.59 0.50 -19.92
CA ILE A 204 -23.50 -0.42 -20.64
C ILE A 204 -22.98 -1.88 -20.62
N ASP A 205 -21.65 -2.08 -20.60
CA ASP A 205 -21.04 -3.41 -20.71
C ASP A 205 -20.30 -3.89 -19.45
N ASN A 206 -20.03 -3.02 -18.47
CA ASN A 206 -19.57 -3.42 -17.13
C ASN A 206 -19.48 -2.22 -16.17
N SER A 207 -19.68 -2.43 -14.87
CA SER A 207 -19.40 -1.37 -13.89
C SER A 207 -17.89 -1.17 -13.74
N LYS A 208 -17.35 -0.02 -14.17
CA LYS A 208 -15.92 0.30 -14.01
C LYS A 208 -15.73 1.22 -12.81
N ARG A 209 -14.86 0.80 -11.88
CA ARG A 209 -14.40 1.64 -10.78
C ARG A 209 -13.46 2.71 -11.32
N THR A 210 -13.71 3.98 -10.98
CA THR A 210 -12.96 5.15 -11.42
C THR A 210 -12.37 5.89 -10.23
N ILE A 211 -11.15 6.40 -10.40
CA ILE A 211 -10.46 7.26 -9.43
C ILE A 211 -10.22 8.59 -10.13
N GLU A 212 -10.75 9.66 -9.59
CA GLU A 212 -10.64 11.01 -10.16
C GLU A 212 -10.09 11.96 -9.11
N VAL A 213 -8.98 12.64 -9.42
CA VAL A 213 -8.36 13.61 -8.53
C VAL A 213 -8.52 15.02 -9.09
N ASN A 214 -9.14 15.91 -8.32
CA ASN A 214 -9.12 17.34 -8.57
C ASN A 214 -8.01 17.97 -7.73
N ILE A 215 -6.95 18.43 -8.40
CA ILE A 215 -5.83 19.15 -7.77
C ILE A 215 -6.18 20.63 -7.74
N PHE A 216 -6.06 21.27 -6.58
CA PHE A 216 -6.40 22.67 -6.40
C PHE A 216 -5.30 23.57 -6.95
N ASP A 217 -5.70 24.73 -7.48
CA ASP A 217 -4.83 25.78 -8.00
C ASP A 217 -3.76 25.23 -8.99
N PHE A 218 -4.19 24.27 -9.82
CA PHE A 218 -3.33 23.53 -10.74
C PHE A 218 -3.92 23.54 -12.15
N ASP A 219 -3.13 24.04 -13.11
CA ASP A 219 -3.57 24.31 -14.49
C ASP A 219 -2.72 23.60 -15.56
N LYS A 220 -1.85 22.67 -15.16
CA LYS A 220 -0.95 21.96 -16.08
C LYS A 220 -1.58 20.68 -16.65
N ASP A 221 -1.18 20.34 -17.88
CA ASP A 221 -1.47 19.04 -18.46
C ASP A 221 -0.51 17.97 -17.89
N ILE A 222 -1.08 16.94 -17.27
CA ILE A 222 -0.36 15.84 -16.65
C ILE A 222 -0.72 14.47 -17.24
N TYR A 223 -1.35 14.42 -18.42
CA TYR A 223 -1.66 13.14 -19.08
C TYR A 223 -0.41 12.27 -19.26
N GLY A 224 -0.55 10.98 -18.95
CA GLY A 224 0.51 10.00 -19.06
C GLY A 224 1.53 10.01 -17.91
N GLN A 225 1.51 11.03 -17.04
CA GLN A 225 2.36 11.11 -15.85
C GLN A 225 1.83 10.23 -14.72
N THR A 226 2.70 9.83 -13.80
CA THR A 226 2.32 9.11 -12.58
C THR A 226 2.13 10.10 -11.44
N VAL A 227 0.97 10.01 -10.79
CA VAL A 227 0.63 10.79 -9.59
C VAL A 227 0.61 9.85 -8.40
N ARG A 228 1.32 10.21 -7.34
CA ARG A 228 1.15 9.62 -6.02
C ARG A 228 0.11 10.41 -5.23
N VAL A 229 -0.88 9.71 -4.70
CA VAL A 229 -1.96 10.30 -3.91
C VAL A 229 -1.84 9.82 -2.47
N TYR A 230 -1.66 10.76 -1.55
CA TYR A 230 -1.76 10.51 -0.10
C TYR A 230 -3.18 10.83 0.35
N VAL A 231 -3.83 9.87 0.99
CA VAL A 231 -5.23 9.96 1.40
C VAL A 231 -5.30 10.50 2.83
N LYS A 232 -5.83 11.72 2.96
CA LYS A 232 -5.74 12.50 4.21
C LYS A 232 -6.97 12.37 5.08
N LYS A 233 -8.16 12.45 4.48
CA LYS A 233 -9.43 12.42 5.21
C LYS A 233 -10.56 11.93 4.30
N TYR A 234 -11.47 11.15 4.85
CA TYR A 234 -12.73 10.81 4.20
C TYR A 234 -13.74 11.94 4.45
N LEU A 235 -14.39 12.43 3.40
CA LEU A 235 -15.39 13.49 3.49
C LEU A 235 -16.80 12.92 3.56
N ARG A 236 -17.18 12.09 2.58
CA ARG A 236 -18.53 11.53 2.46
C ARG A 236 -18.60 10.43 1.41
N GLU A 237 -19.72 9.71 1.41
CA GLU A 237 -20.08 8.73 0.38
C GLU A 237 -20.34 9.38 -0.98
N GLU A 238 -20.24 8.59 -2.05
CA GLU A 238 -20.72 8.99 -3.36
C GLU A 238 -22.24 9.14 -3.38
N LYS A 239 -22.73 10.11 -4.15
CA LYS A 239 -24.17 10.36 -4.31
C LYS A 239 -24.50 10.50 -5.78
N LYS A 240 -25.65 9.94 -6.18
CA LYS A 240 -26.25 10.22 -7.49
C LYS A 240 -26.92 11.58 -7.43
N PHE A 241 -26.63 12.42 -8.40
CA PHE A 241 -27.23 13.74 -8.53
C PHE A 241 -28.26 13.74 -9.65
N SER A 242 -29.33 14.51 -9.45
CA SER A 242 -30.44 14.61 -10.41
C SER A 242 -30.11 15.48 -11.64
N GLY A 243 -29.03 16.27 -11.58
CA GLY A 243 -28.55 17.10 -12.68
C GLY A 243 -27.18 17.74 -12.42
N LEU A 244 -26.65 18.44 -13.43
CA LEU A 244 -25.32 19.04 -13.39
C LEU A 244 -25.16 20.15 -12.34
N GLU A 245 -26.21 20.95 -12.10
CA GLU A 245 -26.16 22.02 -11.10
C GLU A 245 -26.04 21.47 -9.67
N GLU A 246 -26.76 20.40 -9.36
CA GLU A 246 -26.68 19.73 -8.05
C GLU A 246 -25.30 19.10 -7.83
N LEU A 247 -24.76 18.44 -8.87
CA LEU A 247 -23.40 17.91 -8.86
C LEU A 247 -22.37 19.02 -8.64
N LYS A 248 -22.49 20.15 -9.36
CA LYS A 248 -21.58 21.29 -9.24
C LYS A 248 -21.60 21.91 -7.84
N ALA A 249 -22.79 22.05 -7.25
CA ALA A 249 -22.96 22.54 -5.88
C ALA A 249 -22.30 21.60 -4.86
N ALA A 250 -22.48 20.29 -5.02
CA ALA A 250 -21.85 19.30 -4.14
C ALA A 250 -20.31 19.34 -4.24
N ILE A 251 -19.76 19.40 -5.45
CA ILE A 251 -18.30 19.51 -5.68
C ILE A 251 -17.75 20.80 -5.04
N ALA A 252 -18.48 21.92 -5.10
CA ALA A 252 -18.08 23.17 -4.48
C ALA A 252 -17.98 23.04 -2.95
N ILE A 253 -18.96 22.37 -2.32
CA ILE A 253 -18.96 22.09 -0.88
C ILE A 253 -17.81 21.16 -0.51
N ASP A 254 -17.56 20.11 -1.30
CA ASP A 254 -16.45 19.18 -1.06
C ASP A 254 -15.09 19.91 -1.11
N LYS A 255 -14.91 20.84 -2.06
CA LYS A 255 -13.71 21.69 -2.14
C LYS A 255 -13.55 22.57 -0.90
N ILE A 256 -14.62 23.20 -0.42
CA ILE A 256 -14.58 24.02 0.80
C ILE A 256 -14.16 23.16 2.00
N ASN A 257 -14.82 22.01 2.22
CA ASN A 257 -14.49 21.09 3.31
C ASN A 257 -13.05 20.59 3.24
N ALA A 258 -12.54 20.30 2.04
CA ALA A 258 -11.16 19.90 1.82
C ALA A 258 -10.16 21.02 2.16
N LEU A 259 -10.45 22.27 1.77
CA LEU A 259 -9.63 23.42 2.11
C LEU A 259 -9.65 23.71 3.61
N GLU A 260 -10.80 23.62 4.27
CA GLU A 260 -10.92 23.75 5.73
C GLU A 260 -10.07 22.72 6.48
N TYR A 261 -10.05 21.46 6.02
CA TYR A 261 -9.16 20.45 6.57
C TYR A 261 -7.69 20.91 6.54
N PHE A 262 -7.22 21.45 5.42
CA PHE A 262 -5.84 21.93 5.28
C PHE A 262 -5.53 23.21 6.06
N LEU A 263 -6.54 23.93 6.54
CA LEU A 263 -6.38 25.09 7.43
C LEU A 263 -6.37 24.70 8.91
N SER A 264 -6.90 23.51 9.24
CA SER A 264 -7.07 23.01 10.60
C SER A 264 -5.88 22.18 11.14
N ILE A 265 -4.89 21.90 10.29
CA ILE A 265 -3.67 21.14 10.58
C ILE A 265 -2.45 22.05 10.59
#